data_AF-A0A2T2T8Y4-F1
#
_entry.id   AF-A0A2T2T8Y4-F1
#
_cell.length_a   1.000
_cell.length_b   1.000
_cell.length_c   1.000
_cell.angle_alpha   90.00
_cell.angle_beta   90.00
_cell.angle_gamma   90.00
#
_symmetry.space_group_name_H-M   'P 1'
#
loop_
_entity.id
_entity.type
_entity.pdbx_description
1 polymer ?
#
loop_
_entity_poly.entity_id
_entity_poly.type
_entity_poly.pdbx_seq_one_letter_code
_entity_poly.pdbx_strand_id
1 'polypeptide(L)' 'MFSPSTYRARRKTLLEADRPASGLVLLLGNEQSPMNYAGNPYPFRQDSTFLYYFGIAEPGLVGLVDLVEGTSRLYGH' A
#
# COMPACT_ATOMS: atom_id res chain seq x y z
N MET A 1 -11.81 1.16 9.48
CA MET A 1 -11.28 0.54 8.24
C MET A 1 -12.42 -0.11 7.48
N PHE A 2 -12.27 -0.31 6.16
CA PHE A 2 -13.22 -1.11 5.38
C PHE A 2 -13.01 -2.61 5.66
N SER A 3 -13.90 -3.45 5.14
CA SER A 3 -13.72 -4.90 5.27
C SER A 3 -12.51 -5.38 4.45
N PRO A 4 -11.90 -6.52 4.81
CA PRO A 4 -10.85 -7.15 4.00
C PRO A 4 -11.27 -7.40 2.54
N SER A 5 -12.55 -7.68 2.30
CA SER A 5 -13.10 -7.88 0.96
C SER A 5 -13.06 -6.62 0.10
N THR A 6 -13.25 -5.42 0.68
CA THR A 6 -13.13 -4.15 -0.05
C THR A 6 -11.73 -3.97 -0.63
N TYR A 7 -10.68 -4.24 0.16
CA TYR A 7 -9.30 -4.10 -0.30
C TYR A 7 -8.92 -5.14 -1.36
N ARG A 8 -9.40 -6.39 -1.20
CA ARG A 8 -9.27 -7.44 -2.23
C ARG A 8 -9.93 -7.02 -3.55
N ALA A 9 -11.15 -6.47 -3.48
CA ALA A 9 -11.87 -6.00 -4.66
C ALA A 9 -11.13 -4.86 -5.39
N ARG A 10 -10.59 -3.89 -4.65
CA ARG A 10 -9.80 -2.79 -5.24
C ARG A 10 -8.56 -3.29 -5.99
N ARG A 11 -7.82 -4.24 -5.41
CA ARG A 11 -6.66 -4.86 -6.10
C ARG A 11 -7.09 -5.68 -7.32
N LYS A 12 -8.25 -6.34 -7.27
CA LYS A 12 -8.83 -7.01 -8.45
C LYS A 12 -9.12 -6.03 -9.58
N THR A 13 -9.71 -4.87 -9.28
CA THR A 13 -9.96 -3.82 -10.28
C THR A 13 -8.67 -3.29 -10.89
N LEU A 14 -7.60 -3.14 -10.10
CA LEU A 14 -6.28 -2.77 -10.62
C LEU A 14 -5.75 -3.82 -11.63
N LEU A 15 -5.83 -5.11 -11.29
CA LEU A 15 -5.43 -6.22 -12.18
C LEU A 15 -6.23 -6.24 -13.49
N GLU A 16 -7.51 -5.91 -13.43
CA GLU A 16 -8.38 -5.85 -14.61
C GLU A 16 -8.08 -4.64 -15.50
N ALA A 17 -7.77 -3.50 -14.90
CA ALA A 17 -7.46 -2.26 -15.61
C ALA A 17 -6.15 -2.32 -16.40
N ASP A 18 -5.17 -3.10 -15.94
CA ASP A 18 -3.83 -3.14 -16.54
C ASP A 18 -3.66 -4.26 -17.58
N ARG A 19 -4.77 -4.77 -18.15
CA ARG A 19 -4.72 -5.87 -19.13
C ARG A 19 -4.25 -5.41 -20.53
N PRO A 20 -3.37 -6.18 -21.22
CA PRO A 20 -2.75 -7.43 -20.77
C PRO A 20 -1.74 -7.19 -19.63
N ALA A 21 -1.96 -7.89 -18.52
CA ALA A 21 -1.29 -7.62 -17.26
C ALA A 21 0.19 -8.02 -17.34
N SER A 22 1.09 -7.08 -17.06
CA SER A 22 2.53 -7.33 -17.06
C SER A 22 3.24 -6.49 -16.02
N GLY A 23 4.24 -7.07 -15.36
CA GLY A 23 5.08 -6.37 -14.40
C GLY A 23 4.52 -6.34 -12.97
N LEU A 24 5.04 -5.40 -12.18
CA LEU A 24 4.81 -5.26 -10.75
C LEU A 24 4.34 -3.85 -10.45
N VAL A 25 3.35 -3.71 -9.56
CA VAL A 25 3.00 -2.43 -8.96
C VAL A 25 3.62 -2.36 -7.57
N LEU A 26 4.54 -1.41 -7.40
CA LEU A 26 5.18 -1.09 -6.12
C LEU A 26 4.50 0.12 -5.50
N LEU A 27 3.89 -0.07 -4.32
CA LEU A 27 3.30 1.00 -3.53
C LEU A 27 4.14 1.20 -2.27
N LEU A 28 4.85 2.33 -2.21
CA LEU A 28 5.62 2.72 -1.04
C LEU A 28 4.68 3.34 0.00
N GLY A 29 4.69 2.80 1.21
CA GLY A 29 4.08 3.46 2.36
C GLY A 29 4.96 4.61 2.84
N ASN A 30 4.34 5.53 3.57
CA ASN A 30 5.02 6.62 4.26
C ASN A 30 5.81 6.10 5.45
N GLU A 31 6.92 6.79 5.71
CA GLU A 31 7.66 6.71 6.97
C GLU A 31 7.16 7.76 7.97
N GLN A 32 7.65 7.68 9.20
CA GLN A 32 7.52 8.80 10.13
C GLN A 32 8.34 10.00 9.63
N SER A 33 7.74 11.20 9.71
CA SER A 33 8.40 12.44 9.32
C SER A 33 8.72 13.28 10.55
N PRO A 34 10.01 13.53 10.85
CA PRO A 34 10.43 14.42 11.93
C PRO A 34 9.90 15.85 11.74
N MET A 35 9.41 16.48 12.80
CA MET A 35 9.02 17.90 12.76
C MET A 35 10.26 18.81 12.78
N ASN A 36 11.10 18.62 13.81
CA ASN A 36 12.28 19.46 14.05
C ASN A 36 13.49 18.68 14.59
N TYR A 37 13.29 17.45 15.08
CA TYR A 37 14.35 16.50 15.42
C TYR A 37 13.82 15.07 15.32
N ALA A 38 14.70 14.08 15.17
CA ALA A 38 14.34 12.70 14.83
C ALA A 38 13.35 12.03 15.82
N GLY A 39 13.42 12.37 17.10
CA GLY A 39 12.51 11.87 18.14
C GLY A 39 11.16 12.59 18.26
N ASN A 40 10.87 13.57 17.39
CA ASN A 40 9.62 14.33 17.41
C ASN A 40 8.92 14.27 16.05
N PRO A 41 8.30 13.12 15.71
CA PRO A 41 7.59 12.96 14.45
C PRO A 41 6.22 13.65 14.47
N TYR A 42 5.76 14.09 13.29
CA TYR A 42 4.35 14.43 13.09
C TYR A 42 3.46 13.21 13.39
N PRO A 43 2.18 13.42 13.77
CA PRO A 43 1.20 12.34 13.80
C PRO A 43 1.20 11.57 12.48
N PHE A 44 1.36 10.25 12.56
CA PHE A 44 1.54 9.44 11.37
C PHE A 44 0.30 9.48 10.46
N ARG A 45 0.54 9.66 9.17
CA ARG A 45 -0.46 9.54 8.11
C ARG A 45 0.13 8.76 6.95
N GLN A 46 -0.49 7.62 6.66
CA GLN A 46 -0.12 6.78 5.53
C GLN A 46 -0.51 7.43 4.19
N ASP A 47 0.22 7.08 3.13
CA ASP A 47 -0.11 7.42 1.75
C ASP A 47 -1.52 6.95 1.40
N SER A 48 -2.25 7.79 0.66
CA SER A 48 -3.66 7.51 0.36
C SER A 48 -3.81 6.41 -0.68
N THR A 49 -2.86 6.25 -1.59
CA THR A 49 -2.87 5.16 -2.58
C THR A 49 -2.58 3.83 -1.89
N PHE A 50 -1.58 3.79 -1.01
CA PHE A 50 -1.29 2.64 -0.17
C PHE A 50 -2.50 2.27 0.70
N LEU A 51 -3.11 3.23 1.41
CA LEU A 51 -4.32 2.98 2.20
C LEU A 51 -5.50 2.51 1.36
N TYR A 52 -5.63 3.02 0.13
CA TYR A 52 -6.70 2.61 -0.76
C TYR A 52 -6.61 1.12 -1.07
N TYR A 53 -5.41 0.62 -1.38
CA TYR A 53 -5.21 -0.78 -1.78
C TYR A 53 -4.98 -1.75 -0.62
N PHE A 54 -4.28 -1.33 0.44
CA PHE A 54 -3.89 -2.22 1.55
C PHE A 54 -4.61 -1.92 2.86
N GLY A 55 -5.04 -0.67 3.08
CA GLY A 55 -5.84 -0.30 4.24
C GLY A 55 -5.08 -0.19 5.56
N ILE A 56 -3.77 -0.48 5.59
CA ILE A 56 -2.97 -0.52 6.82
C ILE A 56 -2.31 0.84 7.07
N ALA A 57 -2.48 1.37 8.28
CA ALA A 57 -2.01 2.70 8.68
C ALA A 57 -0.81 2.60 9.63
N GLU A 58 0.23 1.86 9.22
CA GLU A 58 1.49 1.73 9.94
C GLU A 58 2.66 2.21 9.05
N PRO A 59 3.69 2.86 9.62
CA PRO A 59 4.89 3.27 8.88
C PRO A 59 5.75 2.06 8.49
N GLY A 60 6.71 2.25 7.58
CA GLY A 60 7.69 1.20 7.24
C GLY A 60 7.12 0.06 6.40
N LEU A 61 6.01 0.28 5.71
CA LEU A 61 5.35 -0.74 4.90
C LEU A 61 5.52 -0.51 3.40
N VAL A 62 5.68 -1.60 2.65
CA VAL A 62 5.72 -1.62 1.19
C VAL A 62 4.73 -2.66 0.68
N GLY A 63 3.87 -2.25 -0.25
CA GLY A 63 2.91 -3.12 -0.91
C GLY A 63 3.39 -3.49 -2.30
N LEU A 64 3.40 -4.78 -2.63
CA LEU A 64 3.70 -5.27 -3.97
C LEU A 64 2.48 -5.98 -4.54
N VAL A 65 2.06 -5.61 -5.74
CA VAL A 65 1.04 -6.35 -6.51
C VAL A 65 1.71 -6.92 -7.74
N ASP A 66 1.69 -8.24 -7.84
CA ASP A 66 2.12 -8.96 -9.03
C ASP A 66 0.96 -9.01 -10.01
N LEU A 67 1.11 -8.34 -11.14
CA LEU A 67 0.03 -8.22 -12.13
C LEU A 67 -0.17 -9.52 -12.91
N VAL A 68 0.86 -10.37 -13.00
CA VAL A 68 0.82 -11.64 -13.72
C VAL A 68 0.22 -12.74 -12.83
N GLU A 69 0.73 -12.87 -11.60
CA GLU A 69 0.23 -13.87 -10.63
C GLU A 69 -1.12 -13.46 -10.00
N GLY A 70 -1.48 -12.18 -10.08
CA GLY A 70 -2.63 -11.61 -9.38
C GLY A 70 -2.48 -11.62 -7.86
N THR A 71 -1.25 -11.79 -7.36
CA THR A 71 -0.94 -11.87 -5.93
C THR A 71 -0.60 -10.49 -5.38
N SER A 72 -0.84 -10.30 -4.07
CA SER A 72 -0.46 -9.08 -3.37
C SER A 72 0.31 -9.44 -2.10
N ARG A 73 1.50 -8.86 -1.92
CA ARG A 73 2.40 -9.10 -0.78
C ARG A 73 2.63 -7.78 -0.04
N LEU A 74 2.82 -7.88 1.27
CA LEU A 74 3.16 -6.75 2.14
C LEU A 74 4.54 -7.03 2.73
N TYR A 75 5.41 -6.03 2.69
CA TYR A 75 6.73 -6.06 3.29
C TYR A 75 6.81 -4.98 4.35
N GLY A 76 7.52 -5.25 5.43
CA GLY A 76 7.64 -4.38 6.59
C GLY A 76 8.39 -5.07 7.70
N HIS A 77 8.53 -4.39 8.83
CA HIS A 77 9.22 -4.88 10.02
C HIS A 77 8.66 -6.19 10.56
#